data_AF-A0A3A8EFQ0-F1
#
_entry.id   AF-A0A3A8EFQ0-F1
#
_cell.length_a   1.000
_cell.length_b   1.000
_cell.length_c   1.000
_cell.angle_alpha   90.00
_cell.angle_beta   90.00
_cell.angle_gamma   90.00
#
_symmetry.space_group_name_H-M   'P 1'
#
loop_
_entity.id
_entity.type
_entity.pdbx_description
1 polymer ?
#
loop_
_entity_poly.entity_id
_entity_poly.type
_entity_poly.pdbx_seq_one_letter_code
_entity_poly.pdbx_strand_id
1 'polypeptide(L)'
;MAESKKGQIVSRTGLSDVFGVALTTVDSWIRQDCPVVVRSRGKGQEWQFNTAQIAKWLQDKAADDATGEIPDDINLLKLRKAKAETELAELELAEKKGQVALIAEFERAQAVVFGIIRSNMMNIPQRAVLQLLGETDARIFKEKLKAEIVLALETAAEAELEDDEGV
;
A
#
# COMPACT_ATOMS: atom_id res chain seq x y z
N MET A 1 16.45 -29.37 -34.31
CA MET A 1 15.46 -28.68 -35.15
C MET A 1 14.08 -29.13 -34.68
N ALA A 2 13.48 -28.40 -33.74
CA ALA A 2 12.21 -28.78 -33.13
C ALA A 2 11.07 -28.53 -34.12
N GLU A 3 10.31 -29.56 -34.41
CA GLU A 3 9.18 -29.55 -35.33
C GLU A 3 8.10 -28.61 -34.78
N SER A 4 7.99 -27.41 -35.37
CA SER A 4 6.96 -26.42 -35.02
C SER A 4 5.59 -27.07 -35.20
N LYS A 5 4.82 -27.21 -34.12
CA LYS A 5 3.41 -27.65 -34.18
C LYS A 5 2.69 -26.71 -35.15
N LYS A 6 2.43 -27.17 -36.38
CA LYS A 6 1.82 -26.37 -37.44
C LYS A 6 0.35 -26.13 -37.05
N GLY A 7 0.05 -24.94 -36.53
CA GLY A 7 -1.33 -24.51 -36.35
C GLY A 7 -2.11 -24.51 -37.66
N GLN A 8 -3.43 -24.60 -37.58
CA GLN A 8 -4.30 -24.61 -38.74
C GLN A 8 -4.51 -23.18 -39.24
N ILE A 9 -4.48 -22.99 -40.56
CA ILE A 9 -4.87 -21.72 -41.19
C ILE A 9 -6.39 -21.71 -41.30
N VAL A 10 -7.04 -20.74 -40.65
CA VAL A 10 -8.50 -20.62 -40.57
C VAL A 10 -8.94 -19.21 -40.93
N SER A 11 -10.18 -19.10 -41.44
CA SER A 11 -10.85 -17.81 -41.65
C SER A 11 -11.39 -17.26 -40.32
N ARG A 12 -11.98 -16.05 -40.35
CA ARG A 12 -12.60 -15.45 -39.15
C ARG A 12 -13.65 -16.36 -38.51
N THR A 13 -14.49 -17.00 -39.33
CA THR A 13 -15.51 -17.96 -38.86
C THR A 13 -14.85 -19.21 -38.29
N GLY A 14 -13.86 -19.76 -38.97
CA GLY A 14 -13.11 -20.92 -38.46
C GLY A 14 -12.38 -20.62 -37.15
N LEU A 15 -11.90 -19.39 -36.93
CA LEU A 15 -11.29 -18.98 -35.67
C LEU A 15 -12.32 -18.90 -34.53
N SER A 16 -13.51 -18.38 -34.84
CA SER A 16 -14.65 -18.34 -33.92
C SER A 16 -15.02 -19.75 -33.45
N ASP A 17 -15.10 -20.70 -34.38
CA ASP A 17 -15.45 -22.09 -34.09
C ASP A 17 -14.37 -22.82 -33.30
N VAL A 18 -13.09 -22.64 -33.66
CA VAL A 18 -11.95 -23.29 -32.97
C VAL A 18 -11.81 -22.82 -31.52
N PHE A 19 -12.01 -21.53 -31.26
CA PHE A 19 -11.86 -20.95 -29.92
C PHE A 19 -13.18 -20.87 -29.14
N GLY A 20 -14.32 -21.24 -29.75
CA GLY A 20 -15.63 -21.20 -29.11
C GLY A 20 -16.10 -19.79 -28.71
N VAL A 21 -15.63 -18.76 -29.42
CA VAL A 21 -15.94 -17.35 -29.13
C VAL A 21 -16.87 -16.76 -30.19
N ALA A 22 -17.52 -15.64 -29.89
CA ALA A 22 -18.34 -14.92 -30.87
C ALA A 22 -17.47 -14.24 -31.96
N LEU A 23 -18.02 -14.05 -33.15
CA LEU A 23 -17.35 -13.33 -34.25
C LEU A 23 -16.97 -11.89 -33.86
N THR A 24 -17.75 -11.24 -33.00
CA THR A 24 -17.46 -9.90 -32.46
C THR A 24 -16.22 -9.88 -31.57
N THR A 25 -15.95 -10.97 -30.85
CA THR A 25 -14.72 -11.15 -30.06
C THR A 25 -13.52 -11.30 -30.98
N VAL A 26 -13.66 -12.05 -32.07
CA VAL A 26 -12.61 -12.14 -33.10
C VAL A 26 -12.34 -10.78 -33.74
N ASP A 27 -13.38 -9.99 -34.02
CA ASP A 27 -13.22 -8.61 -34.52
C ASP A 27 -12.51 -7.71 -33.50
N SER A 28 -12.74 -7.92 -32.20
CA SER A 28 -12.00 -7.24 -31.14
C SER A 28 -10.53 -7.63 -31.13
N TRP A 29 -10.19 -8.90 -31.34
CA TRP A 29 -8.79 -9.34 -31.44
C TRP A 29 -8.07 -8.72 -32.63
N ILE A 30 -8.74 -8.59 -33.79
CA ILE A 30 -8.17 -7.91 -34.96
C ILE A 30 -7.86 -6.44 -34.66
N ARG A 31 -8.72 -5.74 -33.89
CA ARG A 31 -8.47 -4.36 -33.44
C ARG A 31 -7.32 -4.24 -32.44
N GLN A 32 -6.98 -5.33 -31.75
CA GLN A 32 -5.89 -5.42 -30.78
C GLN A 32 -4.61 -5.99 -31.41
N ASP A 33 -4.47 -5.86 -32.74
CA ASP A 33 -3.31 -6.28 -33.52
C ASP A 33 -2.93 -7.77 -33.35
N CYS A 34 -3.93 -8.66 -33.32
CA CYS A 34 -3.66 -10.09 -33.28
C CYS A 34 -2.86 -10.58 -34.51
N PRO A 35 -2.05 -11.64 -34.38
CA PRO A 35 -1.27 -12.20 -35.49
C PRO A 35 -2.14 -12.65 -36.67
N VAL A 36 -1.87 -12.08 -37.85
CA VAL A 36 -2.60 -12.40 -39.10
C VAL A 36 -1.63 -12.87 -40.17
N VAL A 37 -1.95 -13.98 -40.83
CA VAL A 37 -1.16 -14.56 -41.92
C VAL A 37 -1.44 -13.83 -43.24
N VAL A 38 -2.73 -13.56 -43.52
CA VAL A 38 -3.15 -12.79 -44.70
C VAL A 38 -4.18 -11.75 -44.27
N ARG A 39 -3.86 -10.47 -44.48
CA ARG A 39 -4.80 -9.36 -44.27
C ARG A 39 -5.74 -9.26 -45.47
N SER A 40 -7.02 -9.01 -45.22
CA SER A 40 -7.97 -8.77 -46.31
C SER A 40 -7.64 -7.46 -47.03
N ARG A 41 -7.34 -7.56 -48.33
CA ARG A 41 -7.14 -6.42 -49.24
C ARG A 41 -8.21 -6.46 -50.34
N GLY A 42 -9.47 -6.27 -49.96
CA GLY A 42 -10.57 -6.12 -50.92
C GLY A 42 -11.07 -7.43 -51.55
N LYS A 43 -11.93 -7.29 -52.56
CA LYS A 43 -12.70 -8.40 -53.18
C LYS A 43 -11.76 -9.51 -53.69
N GLY A 44 -11.72 -10.61 -52.97
CA GLY A 44 -11.02 -11.85 -53.35
C GLY A 44 -10.09 -12.42 -52.30
N GLN A 45 -9.76 -11.69 -51.23
CA GLN A 45 -8.85 -12.17 -50.19
C GLN A 45 -9.48 -12.07 -48.80
N GLU A 46 -9.84 -13.22 -48.24
CA GLU A 46 -10.34 -13.35 -46.87
C GLU A 46 -9.20 -13.33 -45.84
N TRP A 47 -9.51 -12.90 -44.63
CA TRP A 47 -8.57 -12.93 -43.51
C TRP A 47 -8.17 -14.37 -43.18
N GLN A 48 -6.87 -14.60 -43.02
CA GLN A 48 -6.34 -15.90 -42.63
C GLN A 48 -5.53 -15.79 -41.35
N PHE A 49 -5.83 -16.66 -40.39
CA PHE A 49 -5.21 -16.71 -39.06
C PHE A 49 -4.58 -18.06 -38.84
N ASN A 50 -3.43 -18.12 -38.16
CA ASN A 50 -2.86 -19.36 -37.70
C ASN A 50 -3.28 -19.61 -36.25
N THR A 51 -3.99 -20.69 -35.98
CA THR A 51 -4.52 -20.98 -34.63
C THR A 51 -3.45 -21.08 -33.54
N ALA A 52 -2.24 -21.58 -33.87
CA ALA A 52 -1.15 -21.66 -32.91
C ALA A 52 -0.56 -20.29 -32.56
N GLN A 53 -0.50 -19.38 -33.54
CA GLN A 53 -0.03 -18.00 -33.30
C GLN A 53 -1.04 -17.22 -32.45
N ILE A 54 -2.34 -17.39 -32.73
CA ILE A 54 -3.40 -16.77 -31.92
C ILE A 54 -3.41 -17.30 -30.50
N ALA A 55 -3.29 -18.63 -30.32
CA ALA A 55 -3.25 -19.23 -28.99
C ALA A 55 -2.06 -18.71 -28.15
N LYS A 56 -0.88 -18.59 -28.78
CA LYS A 56 0.29 -18.01 -28.11
C LYS A 56 0.08 -16.54 -27.74
N TRP A 57 -0.43 -15.73 -28.68
CA TRP A 57 -0.72 -14.31 -28.45
C TRP A 57 -1.73 -14.10 -27.30
N LEU A 58 -2.76 -14.95 -27.21
CA LEU A 58 -3.72 -14.90 -26.10
C LEU A 58 -3.08 -15.27 -24.75
N GLN A 59 -2.15 -16.23 -24.74
CA GLN A 59 -1.41 -16.61 -23.54
C GLN A 59 -0.47 -15.49 -23.08
N ASP A 60 0.27 -14.88 -24.00
CA ASP A 60 1.17 -13.76 -23.73
C ASP A 60 0.36 -12.57 -23.18
N LYS A 61 -0.77 -12.23 -23.82
CA LYS A 61 -1.67 -11.18 -23.35
C LYS A 61 -2.26 -11.44 -21.96
N ALA A 62 -2.66 -12.69 -21.67
CA ALA A 62 -3.17 -13.04 -20.35
C ALA A 62 -2.09 -12.98 -19.26
N ALA A 63 -0.82 -13.22 -19.62
CA ALA A 63 0.30 -13.03 -18.72
C ALA A 63 0.56 -11.54 -18.47
N ASP A 64 0.54 -10.71 -19.51
CA ASP A 64 0.73 -9.25 -19.40
C ASP A 64 -0.36 -8.61 -18.52
N ASP A 65 -1.63 -8.96 -18.73
CA ASP A 65 -2.77 -8.51 -17.91
C ASP A 65 -2.62 -8.91 -16.43
N ALA A 66 -1.97 -10.05 -16.14
CA ALA A 66 -1.72 -10.53 -14.79
C ALA A 66 -0.50 -9.87 -14.12
N THR A 67 0.44 -9.32 -14.90
CA THR A 67 1.72 -8.79 -14.40
C THR A 67 1.60 -7.34 -13.89
N GLY A 68 0.44 -6.70 -14.04
CA GLY A 68 0.12 -5.44 -13.36
C GLY A 68 0.65 -4.18 -14.04
N GLU A 69 0.88 -4.21 -15.37
CA GLU A 69 1.17 -3.00 -16.12
C GLU A 69 0.02 -1.98 -16.03
N ILE A 70 0.38 -0.71 -16.11
CA ILE A 70 -0.53 0.43 -16.09
C ILE A 70 -1.53 0.24 -17.25
N PRO A 71 -2.85 0.17 -16.99
CA PRO A 71 -3.81 -0.02 -18.07
C PRO A 71 -3.71 1.12 -19.08
N ASP A 72 -3.55 0.81 -20.36
CA ASP A 72 -3.58 1.80 -21.46
C ASP A 72 -4.97 2.46 -21.62
N ASP A 73 -6.00 1.93 -20.94
CA ASP A 73 -7.33 2.52 -20.91
C ASP A 73 -7.39 3.72 -19.95
N ILE A 74 -7.47 4.90 -20.56
CA ILE A 74 -7.64 6.20 -19.89
C ILE A 74 -8.76 6.19 -18.83
N ASN A 75 -9.86 5.45 -19.05
CA ASN A 75 -10.95 5.40 -18.08
C ASN A 75 -10.57 4.61 -16.82
N LEU A 76 -9.81 3.53 -16.97
CA LEU A 76 -9.30 2.77 -15.83
C LEU A 76 -8.29 3.58 -15.01
N LEU A 77 -7.44 4.36 -15.66
CA LEU A 77 -6.51 5.27 -14.98
C LEU A 77 -7.24 6.37 -14.21
N LYS A 78 -8.27 6.98 -14.81
CA LYS A 78 -9.12 7.97 -14.14
C LYS A 78 -9.80 7.40 -12.90
N LEU A 79 -10.32 6.17 -12.98
CA LEU A 79 -10.96 5.51 -11.84
C LEU A 79 -9.97 5.23 -10.71
N ARG A 80 -8.76 4.72 -11.03
CA ARG A 80 -7.70 4.49 -10.04
C ARG A 80 -7.26 5.80 -9.38
N LYS A 81 -7.09 6.87 -10.16
CA LYS A 81 -6.75 8.20 -9.65
C LYS A 81 -7.84 8.73 -8.69
N ALA A 82 -9.10 8.67 -9.12
CA ALA A 82 -10.23 9.12 -8.30
C ALA A 82 -10.29 8.36 -6.97
N LYS A 83 -10.04 7.04 -6.98
CA LYS A 83 -9.97 6.21 -5.78
C LYS A 83 -8.84 6.65 -4.83
N ALA A 84 -7.63 6.85 -5.37
CA ALA A 84 -6.50 7.32 -4.56
C ALA A 84 -6.73 8.73 -3.98
N GLU A 85 -7.37 9.62 -4.74
CA GLU A 85 -7.77 10.95 -4.26
C GLU A 85 -8.82 10.86 -3.13
N THR A 86 -9.74 9.89 -3.20
CA THR A 86 -10.72 9.67 -2.12
C THR A 86 -10.05 9.15 -0.87
N GLU A 87 -9.16 8.16 -0.99
CA GLU A 87 -8.40 7.59 0.13
C GLU A 87 -7.52 8.65 0.81
N LEU A 88 -6.88 9.52 0.03
CA LEU A 88 -6.10 10.64 0.58
C LEU A 88 -7.00 11.63 1.36
N ALA A 89 -8.15 12.00 0.79
CA ALA A 89 -9.09 12.90 1.46
C ALA A 89 -9.66 12.30 2.76
N GLU A 90 -9.87 10.99 2.82
CA GLU A 90 -10.26 10.29 4.05
C GLU A 90 -9.16 10.32 5.11
N LEU A 91 -7.90 10.12 4.71
CA LEU A 91 -6.75 10.24 5.62
C LEU A 91 -6.58 11.66 6.16
N GLU A 92 -6.67 12.68 5.31
CA GLU A 92 -6.63 14.09 5.75
C GLU A 92 -7.77 14.43 6.71
N LEU A 93 -8.97 13.89 6.47
CA LEU A 93 -10.10 14.07 7.37
C LEU A 93 -9.86 13.36 8.71
N ALA A 94 -9.29 12.17 8.69
CA ALA A 94 -8.95 11.41 9.89
C ALA A 94 -7.86 12.11 10.71
N GLU A 95 -6.85 12.68 10.05
CA GLU A 95 -5.80 13.49 10.68
C GLU A 95 -6.39 14.73 11.36
N LYS A 96 -7.24 15.49 10.66
CA LYS A 96 -7.94 16.67 11.24
C LYS A 96 -8.87 16.31 12.40
N LYS A 97 -9.37 15.08 12.44
CA LYS A 97 -10.16 14.54 13.56
C LYS A 97 -9.31 13.99 14.71
N GLY A 98 -7.98 13.98 14.56
CA GLY A 98 -7.05 13.40 15.53
C GLY A 98 -7.12 11.87 15.62
N GLN A 99 -7.59 11.20 14.57
CA GLN A 99 -7.75 9.74 14.54
C GLN A 99 -6.49 9.02 14.06
N VAL A 100 -5.64 9.71 13.28
CA VAL A 100 -4.38 9.19 12.75
C VAL A 100 -3.30 10.26 12.84
N ALA A 101 -2.06 9.84 13.01
CA ALA A 101 -0.86 10.68 13.01
C ALA A 101 0.29 9.94 12.33
N LEU A 102 1.35 10.66 11.94
CA LEU A 102 2.52 10.03 11.35
C LEU A 102 3.26 9.19 12.40
N ILE A 103 3.70 7.99 12.00
CA ILE A 103 4.47 7.09 12.89
C ILE A 103 5.73 7.79 13.42
N ALA A 104 6.40 8.57 12.58
CA ALA A 104 7.60 9.33 12.97
C ALA A 104 7.32 10.39 14.04
N GLU A 105 6.14 11.01 14.04
CA GLU A 105 5.73 11.95 15.09
C GLU A 105 5.44 11.21 16.39
N PHE A 106 4.72 10.09 16.31
CA PHE A 106 4.47 9.23 17.46
C PHE A 106 5.77 8.73 18.10
N GLU A 107 6.74 8.27 17.31
CA GLU A 107 8.05 7.81 17.80
C GLU A 107 8.82 8.94 18.50
N ARG A 108 8.81 10.15 17.93
CA ARG A 108 9.45 11.33 18.55
C ARG A 108 8.78 11.69 19.88
N ALA A 109 7.46 11.82 19.89
CA ALA A 109 6.69 12.11 21.10
C ALA A 109 6.98 11.08 22.20
N GLN A 110 6.96 9.80 21.86
CA GLN A 110 7.23 8.72 22.80
C GLN A 110 8.66 8.76 23.36
N ALA A 111 9.65 9.08 22.52
CA ALA A 111 11.04 9.24 22.94
C ALA A 111 11.21 10.41 23.93
N VAL A 112 10.53 11.54 23.68
CA VAL A 112 10.52 12.70 24.59
C VAL A 112 9.90 12.32 25.94
N VAL A 113 8.70 11.73 25.95
CA VAL A 113 8.02 11.29 27.18
C VAL A 113 8.91 10.35 28.00
N PHE A 114 9.52 9.34 27.37
CA PHE A 114 10.41 8.43 28.08
C PHE A 114 11.69 9.11 28.58
N GLY A 115 12.20 10.11 27.84
CA GLY A 115 13.31 10.96 28.29
C GLY A 115 12.98 11.70 29.58
N ILE A 116 11.79 12.29 29.67
CA ILE A 116 11.29 13.02 30.85
C ILE A 116 11.12 12.06 32.02
N ILE A 117 10.44 10.92 31.83
CA ILE A 117 10.26 9.90 32.87
C ILE A 117 11.61 9.49 33.45
N ARG A 118 12.59 9.17 32.59
CA ARG A 118 13.94 8.76 33.02
C ARG A 118 14.61 9.87 33.85
N SER A 119 14.55 11.11 33.38
CA SER A 119 15.13 12.27 34.07
C SER A 119 14.52 12.43 35.47
N ASN A 120 13.19 12.42 35.57
CA ASN A 120 12.47 12.61 36.83
C ASN A 120 12.76 11.49 37.84
N MET A 121 12.80 10.24 37.36
CA MET A 121 13.17 9.07 38.17
C MET A 121 14.59 9.19 38.73
N MET A 122 15.56 9.55 37.89
CA MET A 122 16.96 9.69 38.32
C MET A 122 17.17 10.84 39.31
N ASN A 123 16.27 11.82 39.34
CA ASN A 123 16.32 12.95 40.29
C ASN A 123 15.68 12.64 41.66
N ILE A 124 14.99 11.50 41.83
CA ILE A 124 14.36 11.13 43.11
C ILE A 124 15.35 11.10 44.28
N PRO A 125 16.53 10.45 44.17
CA PRO A 125 17.45 10.37 45.31
C PRO A 125 17.86 11.73 45.85
N GLN A 126 18.08 12.71 44.95
CA GLN A 126 18.47 14.06 45.34
C GLN A 126 17.39 14.76 46.19
N ARG A 127 16.10 14.54 45.89
CA ARG A 127 14.98 15.10 46.66
C ARG A 127 14.70 14.31 47.94
N ALA A 128 14.74 12.98 47.85
CA ALA A 128 14.44 12.08 48.95
C ALA A 128 15.46 12.16 50.10
N VAL A 129 16.75 12.36 49.79
CA VAL A 129 17.81 12.43 50.82
C VAL A 129 17.53 13.49 51.89
N LEU A 130 17.02 14.66 51.49
CA LEU A 130 16.69 15.74 52.43
C LEU A 130 15.52 15.39 53.35
N GLN A 131 14.56 14.59 52.87
CA GLN A 131 13.37 14.18 53.63
C GLN A 131 13.61 12.99 54.55
N LEU A 132 14.67 12.21 54.29
CA LEU A 132 15.00 10.98 55.00
C LEU A 132 16.17 11.17 55.98
N LEU A 133 16.73 12.38 56.07
CA LEU A 133 17.89 12.64 56.92
C LEU A 133 17.53 12.47 58.40
N GLY A 134 18.19 11.53 59.08
CA GLY A 134 17.91 11.20 60.47
C GLY A 134 16.67 10.34 60.71
N GLU A 135 15.95 9.96 59.65
CA GLU A 135 14.84 9.03 59.74
C GLU A 135 15.36 7.60 60.02
N THR A 136 14.62 6.84 60.81
CA THR A 136 14.97 5.44 61.15
C THR A 136 13.79 4.48 61.03
N ASP A 137 12.55 4.98 60.89
CA ASP A 137 11.38 4.14 60.67
C ASP A 137 11.26 3.75 59.18
N ALA A 138 11.44 2.45 58.91
CA ALA A 138 11.31 1.88 57.58
C ALA A 138 9.94 2.12 56.93
N ARG A 139 8.88 2.35 57.70
CA ARG A 139 7.55 2.70 57.18
C ARG A 139 7.57 4.09 56.55
N ILE A 140 8.15 5.06 57.26
CA ILE A 140 8.28 6.45 56.80
C ILE A 140 9.17 6.50 55.55
N PHE A 141 10.26 5.73 55.51
CA PHE A 141 11.09 5.60 54.31
C PHE A 141 10.28 5.20 53.07
N LYS A 142 9.45 4.15 53.19
CA LYS A 142 8.64 3.66 52.07
C LYS A 142 7.60 4.68 51.65
N GLU A 143 6.95 5.35 52.59
CA GLU A 143 5.96 6.39 52.30
C GLU A 143 6.58 7.56 51.54
N LYS A 144 7.72 8.08 52.02
CA LYS A 144 8.41 9.22 51.40
C LYS A 144 8.95 8.88 50.01
N LEU A 145 9.62 7.74 49.85
CA LEU A 145 10.12 7.30 48.55
C LEU A 145 8.97 7.06 47.55
N LYS A 146 7.86 6.48 48.00
CA LYS A 146 6.69 6.29 47.14
C LYS A 146 6.08 7.62 46.72
N ALA A 147 5.98 8.59 47.64
CA ALA A 147 5.49 9.92 47.31
C ALA A 147 6.37 10.61 46.25
N GLU A 148 7.70 10.49 46.37
CA GLU A 148 8.63 11.04 45.38
C GLU A 148 8.56 10.34 44.01
N ILE A 149 8.31 9.03 43.98
CA ILE A 149 8.07 8.28 42.73
C ILE A 149 6.78 8.76 42.07
N VAL A 150 5.70 8.89 42.84
CA VAL A 150 4.40 9.36 42.34
C VAL A 150 4.55 10.77 41.75
N LEU A 151 5.16 11.69 42.49
CA LEU A 151 5.40 13.05 42.02
C LEU A 151 6.19 13.08 40.70
N ALA A 152 7.27 12.28 40.61
CA ALA A 152 8.09 12.20 39.41
C ALA A 152 7.33 11.68 38.18
N LEU A 153 6.38 10.75 38.38
CA LEU A 153 5.53 10.21 37.32
C LEU A 153 4.41 11.17 36.94
N GLU A 154 3.77 11.83 37.90
CA GLU A 154 2.74 12.85 37.67
C GLU A 154 3.32 14.03 36.89
N THR A 155 4.50 14.54 37.28
CA THR A 155 5.19 15.60 36.52
C THR A 155 5.51 15.18 35.09
N ALA A 156 5.83 13.90 34.86
CA ALA A 156 6.08 13.40 33.50
C ALA A 156 4.79 13.22 32.68
N ALA A 157 3.66 12.95 33.33
CA ALA A 157 2.36 12.80 32.69
C ALA A 157 1.73 14.16 32.34
N GLU A 158 1.98 15.19 33.15
CA GLU A 158 1.53 16.56 32.94
C GLU A 158 2.47 17.37 32.04
N ALA A 159 3.63 16.82 31.68
CA ALA A 159 4.55 17.49 30.77
C ALA A 159 3.87 17.68 29.41
N GLU A 160 3.57 18.92 29.07
CA GLU A 160 3.16 19.29 27.71
C GLU A 160 4.30 18.94 26.77
N LEU A 161 4.00 18.09 25.79
CA LEU A 161 4.86 17.93 24.64
C LEU A 161 4.69 19.21 23.83
N GLU A 162 5.75 20.00 23.69
CA GLU A 162 5.77 21.06 22.70
C GLU A 162 5.52 20.40 21.34
N ASP A 163 4.32 20.63 20.79
CA ASP A 163 4.08 20.42 19.38
C ASP A 163 5.06 21.36 18.68
N ASP A 164 6.11 20.80 18.09
CA ASP A 164 6.90 21.49 17.08
C ASP A 164 5.93 21.74 15.90
N GLU A 165 5.07 22.76 16.02
CA GLU A 165 4.43 23.43 14.90
C GLU A 165 5.55 24.13 14.12
N GLY A 166 6.37 23.33 13.46
CA GLY A 166 7.63 23.71 12.87
C GLY A 166 7.64 23.51 11.36
N VAL A 167 7.21 24.57 10.67
CA VAL A 167 7.46 24.95 9.25
C VAL A 167 6.54 24.37 8.18
#